data_AF-A0A0A9DFU4-F1
#
_entry.id   AF-A0A0A9DFU4-F1
#
_cell.length_a   1.000
_cell.length_b   1.000
_cell.length_c   1.000
_cell.angle_alpha   90.00
_cell.angle_beta   90.00
_cell.angle_gamma   90.00
#
_symmetry.space_group_name_H-M   'P 1'
#
loop_
_entity.id
_entity.type
_entity.pdbx_description
1 polymer ?
#
loop_
_entity_poly.entity_id
_entity_poly.type
_entity_poly.pdbx_seq_one_letter_code
_entity_poly.pdbx_strand_id
1 'polypeptide(L)'
;MVLEDLLKNGHAEPAKKIGAGIEAFEIRNHPVWQSRCFFVRRIDGSADDFSFRKCVDNILPLPEDMKIGNGKKSGGHHKGGGGRGGGRGGGRGGGRGSRGRGRRGN
;
A
#
# COMPACT_ATOMS: atom_id res chain seq x y z
N MET A 1 26.61 7.25 -1.95
CA MET A 1 25.44 7.99 -1.42
C MET A 1 24.38 6.98 -1.03
N VAL A 2 23.54 7.21 0.00
CA VAL A 2 22.65 6.17 0.56
C VAL A 2 21.79 5.45 -0.49
N LEU A 3 21.16 6.16 -1.44
CA LEU A 3 20.32 5.54 -2.48
C LEU A 3 21.13 4.72 -3.49
N GLU A 4 22.34 5.16 -3.81
CA GLU A 4 23.25 4.43 -4.69
C GLU A 4 23.72 3.14 -4.02
N ASP A 5 24.08 3.19 -2.75
CA ASP A 5 24.53 2.02 -1.98
C ASP A 5 23.38 1.01 -1.80
N LEU A 6 22.16 1.52 -1.57
CA LEU A 6 20.96 0.69 -1.52
C LEU A 6 20.68 0.00 -2.86
N LEU A 7 20.81 0.72 -3.97
CA LEU A 7 20.60 0.16 -5.30
C LEU A 7 21.66 -0.89 -5.64
N LYS A 8 22.94 -0.60 -5.35
CA LYS A 8 24.07 -1.49 -5.63
C LYS A 8 24.02 -2.78 -4.84
N ASN A 9 23.70 -2.70 -3.55
CA ASN A 9 23.76 -3.85 -2.64
C ASN A 9 22.41 -4.55 -2.45
N GLY A 10 21.30 -3.86 -2.69
CA GLY A 10 19.95 -4.38 -2.42
C GLY A 10 19.18 -4.81 -3.67
N HIS A 11 19.55 -4.36 -4.86
CA HIS A 11 18.87 -4.81 -6.08
C HIS A 11 19.55 -6.07 -6.64
N ALA A 12 18.77 -7.04 -7.14
CA ALA A 12 19.31 -8.27 -7.72
C ALA A 12 20.07 -8.03 -9.03
N GLU A 13 19.65 -7.02 -9.80
CA GLU A 13 20.29 -6.61 -11.05
C GLU A 13 20.75 -5.14 -10.97
N PRO A 14 21.77 -4.79 -10.17
CA PRO A 14 22.14 -3.39 -9.94
C PRO A 14 22.76 -2.75 -11.20
N ALA A 15 23.59 -3.49 -11.93
CA ALA A 15 24.23 -3.01 -13.17
C ALA A 15 23.21 -2.60 -14.24
N LYS A 16 22.11 -3.35 -14.36
CA LYS A 16 21.02 -3.04 -15.29
C LYS A 16 20.28 -1.77 -14.91
N LYS A 17 20.06 -1.53 -13.61
CA LYS A 17 19.43 -0.30 -13.14
C LYS A 17 20.33 0.90 -13.33
N ILE A 18 21.61 0.80 -13.00
CA ILE A 18 22.60 1.88 -13.16
C ILE A 18 22.84 2.20 -14.64
N GLY A 19 22.94 1.17 -15.50
CA GLY A 19 23.18 1.33 -16.93
C GLY A 19 24.44 2.15 -17.20
N ALA A 20 24.30 3.23 -17.98
CA ALA A 20 25.39 4.14 -18.34
C ALA A 20 25.99 4.92 -17.15
N GLY A 21 25.30 4.97 -16.01
CA GLY A 21 25.72 5.73 -14.83
C GLY A 21 24.57 6.54 -14.24
N ILE A 22 24.66 6.88 -12.95
CA ILE A 22 23.64 7.64 -12.24
C ILE A 22 23.90 9.14 -12.43
N GLU A 23 22.91 9.85 -12.95
CA GLU A 23 22.89 11.31 -12.99
C GLU A 23 22.22 11.88 -11.74
N ALA A 24 21.03 11.35 -11.40
CA ALA A 24 20.28 11.75 -10.22
C ALA A 24 19.26 10.69 -9.79
N PHE A 25 18.70 10.87 -8.60
CA PHE A 25 17.54 10.12 -8.12
C PHE A 25 16.32 11.01 -8.04
N GLU A 26 15.17 10.45 -8.40
CA GLU A 26 13.88 11.13 -8.35
C GLU A 26 12.85 10.28 -7.63
N ILE A 27 11.87 10.94 -7.01
CA ILE A 27 10.70 10.27 -6.43
C ILE A 27 9.53 10.53 -7.36
N ARG A 28 8.99 9.48 -7.97
CA ARG A 28 7.80 9.57 -8.84
C ARG A 28 6.76 8.55 -8.41
N ASN A 29 5.50 8.81 -8.77
CA ASN A 29 4.45 7.82 -8.62
C ASN A 29 4.58 6.76 -9.71
N HIS A 30 4.67 5.49 -9.34
CA HIS A 30 4.70 4.41 -10.31
C HIS A 30 3.33 4.32 -11.01
N PRO A 31 3.27 4.37 -12.36
CA PRO A 31 2.01 4.52 -13.10
C PRO A 31 1.01 3.39 -12.83
N VAL A 32 1.52 2.15 -12.66
CA VAL A 32 0.70 0.97 -12.39
C VAL A 32 0.33 0.80 -10.90
N TRP A 33 1.29 0.97 -9.99
CA TRP A 33 1.11 0.59 -8.58
C TRP A 33 0.64 1.74 -7.68
N GLN A 34 0.52 2.97 -8.22
CA GLN A 34 0.06 4.18 -7.51
C GLN A 34 0.78 4.42 -6.17
N SER A 35 2.03 3.96 -6.07
CA SER A 35 2.91 4.16 -4.93
C SER A 35 4.12 4.99 -5.34
N ARG A 36 4.72 5.68 -4.38
CA ARG A 36 5.94 6.45 -4.60
C ARG A 36 7.12 5.48 -4.68
N CYS A 37 7.83 5.49 -5.80
CA CYS A 37 9.06 4.73 -6.03
C CYS A 37 10.22 5.68 -6.31
N PHE A 38 11.44 5.17 -6.11
CA PHE A 38 12.64 5.86 -6.53
C PHE A 38 12.94 5.52 -7.99
N PHE A 39 13.32 6.53 -8.75
CA PHE A 39 13.76 6.42 -10.13
C PHE A 39 15.23 6.82 -10.19
N VAL A 40 16.03 6.03 -10.88
CA VAL A 40 17.38 6.41 -11.29
C VAL A 40 17.28 7.10 -12.64
N ARG A 41 17.66 8.38 -12.69
CA ARG A 41 17.89 9.08 -13.95
C ARG A 41 19.34 8.84 -14.35
N ARG A 42 19.53 8.26 -15.53
CA ARG A 42 20.85 7.90 -16.04
C ARG A 42 21.45 9.04 -16.84
N ILE A 43 22.78 9.02 -16.98
CA ILE A 43 23.53 10.04 -17.75
C ILE A 43 23.13 10.10 -19.24
N ASP A 44 22.55 9.03 -19.78
CA ASP A 44 22.06 8.95 -21.16
C ASP A 44 20.63 9.52 -21.32
N GLY A 45 20.06 10.07 -20.25
CA GLY A 45 18.70 10.61 -20.22
C GLY A 45 17.60 9.57 -20.03
N SER A 46 17.93 8.27 -20.02
CA SER A 46 16.97 7.23 -19.69
C SER A 46 16.68 7.20 -18.18
N ALA A 47 15.52 6.68 -17.80
CA ALA A 47 15.16 6.52 -16.40
C ALA A 47 14.56 5.13 -16.15
N ASP A 48 14.81 4.60 -14.96
CA ASP A 48 14.28 3.30 -14.53
C ASP A 48 13.90 3.36 -13.05
N ASP A 49 12.87 2.62 -12.65
CA ASP A 49 12.40 2.59 -11.27
C ASP A 49 13.04 1.45 -10.48
N PHE A 50 13.16 1.62 -9.17
CA PHE A 50 13.45 0.53 -8.26
C PHE A 50 12.67 0.68 -6.97
N SER A 51 12.34 -0.47 -6.36
CA SER A 51 11.64 -0.50 -5.09
C SER A 51 12.62 -0.43 -3.93
N PHE A 52 12.52 0.64 -3.13
CA PHE A 52 13.28 0.79 -1.89
C PHE A 52 13.04 -0.38 -0.93
N ARG A 53 11.77 -0.76 -0.73
CA ARG A 53 11.36 -1.85 0.16
C ARG A 53 12.06 -3.15 -0.21
N LYS A 54 12.05 -3.52 -1.50
CA LYS A 54 12.73 -4.74 -1.98
C LYS A 54 14.24 -4.68 -1.74
N CYS A 55 14.87 -3.52 -1.95
CA CYS A 55 16.31 -3.38 -1.71
C CYS A 55 16.67 -3.51 -0.23
N VAL A 56 15.87 -2.92 0.67
CA VAL A 56 16.06 -3.09 2.13
C VAL A 56 15.84 -4.53 2.53
N ASP A 57 14.75 -5.16 2.07
CA ASP A 57 14.40 -6.54 2.42
C ASP A 57 15.49 -7.53 1.96
N ASN A 58 16.24 -7.20 0.90
CA ASN A 58 17.38 -8.01 0.44
C ASN A 58 18.65 -7.81 1.28
N ILE A 59 18.93 -6.58 1.75
CA ILE A 59 20.13 -6.28 2.54
C ILE A 59 19.94 -6.71 4.01
N LEU A 60 18.75 -6.45 4.55
CA LEU A 60 18.37 -6.73 5.94
C LEU A 60 17.09 -7.57 5.94
N PRO A 61 17.19 -8.85 5.58
CA PRO A 61 16.03 -9.73 5.56
C PRO A 61 15.43 -9.82 6.96
N LEU A 62 14.12 -9.58 7.03
CA LEU A 62 13.39 -9.78 8.27
C LEU A 62 13.43 -11.27 8.65
N PRO A 63 13.58 -11.59 9.95
CA PRO A 63 13.32 -12.92 10.49
C PRO A 63 11.99 -13.49 9.96
N GLU A 64 11.98 -14.78 9.63
CA GLU A 64 10.86 -15.45 8.94
C GLU A 64 9.51 -15.29 9.68
N ASP A 65 9.55 -15.25 11.00
CA ASP A 65 8.41 -15.07 11.91
C ASP A 65 7.80 -13.65 11.86
N MET A 66 8.52 -12.67 11.32
CA MET A 66 8.08 -11.28 11.20
C MET A 66 7.76 -10.85 9.76
N LYS A 67 7.93 -11.74 8.78
CA LYS A 67 7.56 -11.43 7.39
C LYS A 67 6.04 -11.38 7.29
N ILE A 68 5.50 -10.19 7.04
CA ILE A 68 4.13 -10.03 6.55
C ILE A 68 4.09 -10.78 5.23
N GLY A 69 3.46 -11.97 5.22
CA GLY A 69 3.45 -12.82 4.05
C GLY A 69 2.99 -12.06 2.81
N ASN A 70 3.38 -12.54 1.62
CA ASN A 70 2.89 -12.09 0.31
C ASN A 70 1.37 -12.38 0.12
N GLY A 71 0.56 -12.20 1.17
CA GLY A 71 -0.87 -12.17 1.13
C GLY A 71 -1.29 -10.97 0.30
N LYS A 72 -1.89 -11.29 -0.85
CA LYS A 72 -2.79 -10.45 -1.64
C LYS A 72 -3.31 -9.26 -0.83
N LYS A 73 -3.23 -8.04 -1.38
CA LYS A 73 -3.91 -6.85 -0.86
C LYS A 73 -5.34 -7.22 -0.42
N SER A 74 -5.55 -7.47 0.86
CA SER A 74 -6.88 -7.39 1.45
C SER A 74 -7.11 -5.90 1.64
N GLY A 75 -7.74 -5.28 0.65
CA GLY A 75 -8.34 -3.96 0.79
C GLY A 75 -9.49 -4.02 1.78
N GLY A 76 -9.17 -4.22 3.06
CA GLY A 76 -10.11 -4.11 4.18
C GLY A 76 -10.17 -2.66 4.61
N HIS A 77 -11.26 -1.98 4.25
CA HIS A 77 -11.60 -0.68 4.81
C HIS A 77 -11.92 -0.85 6.30
N HIS A 78 -10.90 -0.75 7.16
CA HIS A 78 -11.13 -0.63 8.60
C HIS A 78 -11.53 0.80 8.91
N LYS A 79 -12.83 1.08 8.73
CA LYS A 79 -13.46 2.21 9.39
C LYS A 79 -13.54 1.86 10.88
N GLY A 80 -12.68 2.50 11.68
CA GLY A 80 -12.69 2.34 13.13
C GLY A 80 -14.01 2.81 13.75
N GLY A 81 -14.30 2.27 14.93
CA GLY A 81 -15.31 2.85 15.82
C GLY A 81 -15.87 1.87 16.85
N GLY A 82 -15.45 2.03 18.11
CA GLY A 82 -16.20 1.69 19.34
C GLY A 82 -16.43 0.20 19.60
N GLY A 83 -16.02 -0.41 20.71
CA GLY A 83 -16.19 0.09 22.07
C GLY A 83 -17.34 -0.66 22.75
N ARG A 84 -16.97 -1.63 23.61
CA ARG A 84 -17.61 -2.05 24.88
C ARG A 84 -19.12 -2.29 24.91
N GLY A 85 -19.51 -3.49 25.37
CA GLY A 85 -20.65 -3.62 26.26
C GLY A 85 -21.51 -4.86 26.01
N GLY A 86 -21.38 -5.86 26.90
CA GLY A 86 -22.37 -6.91 27.04
C GLY A 86 -23.68 -6.37 27.62
N GLY A 87 -24.78 -7.08 27.36
CA GLY A 87 -26.08 -6.78 27.96
C GLY A 87 -27.14 -7.78 27.55
N ARG A 88 -27.55 -8.62 28.50
CA ARG A 88 -28.76 -9.46 28.45
C ARG A 88 -30.00 -8.59 28.70
N GLY A 89 -31.12 -8.93 28.07
CA GLY A 89 -32.47 -8.39 28.35
C GLY A 89 -33.16 -8.00 27.03
N GLY A 90 -34.33 -8.50 26.65
CA GLY A 90 -35.50 -8.87 27.44
C GLY A 90 -36.63 -7.92 27.05
N GLY A 91 -37.81 -8.43 26.68
CA GLY A 91 -39.03 -7.61 26.69
C GLY A 91 -39.90 -7.65 25.44
N ARG A 92 -41.18 -7.92 25.69
CA ARG A 92 -42.34 -8.02 24.80
C ARG A 92 -42.88 -6.63 24.40
N GLY A 93 -43.66 -6.60 23.32
CA GLY A 93 -44.68 -5.56 23.01
C GLY A 93 -44.30 -4.72 21.79
N GLY A 94 -45.17 -4.37 20.85
CA GLY A 94 -46.63 -4.41 20.75
C GLY A 94 -47.07 -3.28 19.79
N GLY A 95 -48.18 -3.47 19.06
CA GLY A 95 -48.91 -2.41 18.32
C GLY A 95 -48.52 -2.28 16.83
N ARG A 96 -49.35 -2.69 15.87
CA ARG A 96 -50.60 -2.08 15.34
C ARG A 96 -50.44 -0.71 14.66
N GLY A 97 -50.75 -0.70 13.36
CA GLY A 97 -51.16 0.48 12.58
C GLY A 97 -50.03 1.14 11.79
N SER A 98 -50.20 1.73 10.61
CA SER A 98 -51.38 1.93 9.77
C SER A 98 -50.93 2.35 8.37
N ARG A 99 -51.79 2.06 7.40
CA ARG A 99 -51.91 2.59 6.03
C ARG A 99 -51.42 4.03 5.86
N GLY A 100 -50.73 4.35 4.76
CA GLY A 100 -50.45 5.76 4.45
C GLY A 100 -49.72 6.08 3.14
N ARG A 101 -50.45 6.01 2.01
CA ARG A 101 -50.34 6.87 0.81
C ARG A 101 -48.95 7.10 0.18
N GLY A 102 -48.70 6.39 -0.92
CA GLY A 102 -47.95 6.96 -2.05
C GLY A 102 -48.75 8.09 -2.69
N ARG A 103 -48.14 9.27 -2.82
CA ARG A 103 -48.63 10.37 -3.66
C ARG A 103 -47.51 10.84 -4.60
N ARG A 104 -47.99 11.23 -5.77
CA ARG A 104 -47.39 11.50 -7.08
C ARG A 104 -47.13 13.01 -7.23
N GLY A 105 -46.16 13.38 -8.08
CA GLY A 105 -45.93 14.75 -8.60
C GLY A 105 -44.87 15.53 -7.82
N ASN A 106 -43.93 16.24 -8.43
CA ASN A 106 -43.98 16.98 -9.70
C ASN A 106 -42.84 16.60 -10.66
#